data_AF-A0A952VKA8-F1
#
_entry.id   AF-A0A952VKA8-F1
#
_cell.length_a   1.000
_cell.length_b   1.000
_cell.length_c   1.000
_cell.angle_alpha   90.00
_cell.angle_beta   90.00
_cell.angle_gamma   90.00
#
_symmetry.space_group_name_H-M   'P 1'
#
loop_
_entity.id
_entity.type
_entity.pdbx_description
1 polymer ?
#
loop_
_entity_poly.entity_id
_entity_poly.type
_entity_poly.pdbx_seq_one_letter_code
_entity_poly.pdbx_strand_id
1 'polypeptide(L)'
;MNVVLAQRGSSQDVMNVLILLAVLIGLVLLAGVVMLVVRKRMIRNDQALAGSVFDDLKRMRDEAQISQHEYDYLRKAIAAKAAGREPPPRPADFGPLPGELRARPGFDLTGEPLPPEVLRALAERKKAE
;
A
#
# COMPACT_ATOMS: atom_id res chain seq x y z
N MET A 1 -70.95 -12.53 5.89
CA MET A 1 -70.65 -11.56 4.82
C MET A 1 -69.86 -10.41 5.45
N ASN A 2 -68.52 -10.32 5.29
CA ASN A 2 -67.68 -9.17 5.73
C ASN A 2 -66.19 -9.37 5.28
N VAL A 3 -65.91 -9.46 3.97
CA VAL A 3 -64.51 -9.60 3.45
C VAL A 3 -64.15 -8.53 2.41
N VAL A 4 -65.07 -7.63 2.04
CA VAL A 4 -64.89 -6.74 0.86
C VAL A 4 -64.33 -5.35 1.21
N LEU A 5 -64.05 -5.03 2.47
CA LEU A 5 -63.64 -3.67 2.88
C LEU A 5 -62.12 -3.41 2.91
N ALA A 6 -61.27 -4.42 2.75
CA ALA A 6 -59.80 -4.24 2.85
C ALA A 6 -59.10 -3.80 1.54
N GLN A 7 -59.80 -3.82 0.40
CA GLN A 7 -59.15 -3.65 -0.92
C GLN A 7 -59.01 -2.19 -1.38
N ARG A 8 -59.55 -1.21 -0.62
CA ARG A 8 -59.53 0.21 -1.01
C ARG A 8 -58.35 1.01 -0.43
N GLY A 9 -57.65 0.47 0.58
CA GLY A 9 -56.40 1.05 1.11
C GLY A 9 -55.13 0.54 0.39
N SER A 10 -55.20 -0.64 -0.24
CA SER A 10 -54.01 -1.33 -0.76
C SER A 10 -53.30 -0.59 -1.89
N SER A 11 -54.01 0.11 -2.78
CA SER A 11 -53.36 0.77 -3.93
C SER A 11 -52.50 1.95 -3.51
N GLN A 12 -52.92 2.69 -2.48
CA GLN A 12 -52.20 3.86 -1.98
C GLN A 12 -50.99 3.42 -1.14
N ASP A 13 -51.14 2.34 -0.37
CA ASP A 13 -50.03 1.69 0.34
C ASP A 13 -48.99 1.11 -0.62
N VAL A 14 -49.42 0.45 -1.70
CA VAL A 14 -48.52 -0.08 -2.74
C VAL A 14 -47.72 1.05 -3.40
N MET A 15 -48.37 2.16 -3.76
CA MET A 15 -47.69 3.31 -4.35
C MET A 15 -46.64 3.91 -3.40
N ASN A 16 -47.00 4.02 -2.11
CA ASN A 16 -46.10 4.55 -1.09
C ASN A 16 -44.88 3.64 -0.87
N VAL A 17 -45.08 2.31 -0.82
CA VAL A 17 -44.00 1.33 -0.71
C VAL A 17 -43.08 1.36 -1.93
N LEU A 18 -43.62 1.49 -3.14
CA LEU A 18 -42.82 1.61 -4.37
C LEU A 18 -41.95 2.86 -4.38
N ILE A 19 -42.47 4.00 -3.93
CA ILE A 19 -41.70 5.25 -3.81
C ILE A 19 -40.58 5.07 -2.78
N LEU A 20 -40.89 4.50 -1.60
CA LEU A 20 -39.90 4.26 -0.56
C LEU A 20 -38.78 3.32 -1.05
N LEU A 21 -39.15 2.26 -1.77
CA LEU A 21 -38.20 1.33 -2.39
C LEU A 21 -37.31 2.02 -3.44
N ALA A 22 -37.89 2.85 -4.30
CA ALA A 22 -37.14 3.60 -5.31
C ALA A 22 -36.13 4.56 -4.67
N VAL A 23 -36.52 5.24 -3.59
CA VAL A 23 -35.62 6.11 -2.81
C VAL A 23 -34.48 5.30 -2.20
N LEU A 24 -34.77 4.14 -1.62
CA LEU A 24 -33.76 3.26 -1.03
C LEU A 24 -32.73 2.81 -2.08
N ILE A 25 -33.21 2.36 -3.25
CA ILE A 25 -32.34 1.95 -4.36
C ILE A 25 -31.47 3.13 -4.82
N GLY A 26 -32.07 4.32 -4.97
CA GLY A 26 -31.33 5.54 -5.33
C GLY A 26 -30.21 5.86 -4.34
N LEU A 27 -30.46 5.69 -3.04
CA LEU A 27 -29.47 5.93 -1.98
C LEU A 27 -28.32 4.94 -2.04
N VAL A 28 -28.60 3.65 -2.28
CA VAL A 28 -27.56 2.61 -2.45
C VAL A 28 -26.71 2.88 -3.69
N LEU A 29 -27.33 3.24 -4.82
CA LEU A 29 -26.60 3.61 -6.03
C LEU A 29 -25.73 4.85 -5.81
N LEU A 30 -26.25 5.87 -5.12
CA LEU A 30 -25.50 7.07 -4.77
C LEU A 30 -24.29 6.74 -3.91
N ALA A 31 -24.46 5.89 -2.88
CA ALA A 31 -23.36 5.42 -2.04
C ALA A 31 -22.29 4.68 -2.87
N GLY A 32 -22.71 3.83 -3.82
CA GLY A 32 -21.81 3.17 -4.76
C GLY A 32 -21.00 4.16 -5.61
N VAL A 33 -21.66 5.19 -6.16
CA VAL A 33 -20.99 6.25 -6.94
C VAL A 33 -20.00 7.02 -6.07
N VAL A 34 -20.39 7.42 -4.86
CA VAL A 34 -19.51 8.11 -3.91
C VAL A 34 -18.28 7.26 -3.60
N MET A 35 -18.44 5.96 -3.34
CA MET A 35 -17.33 5.04 -3.09
C MET A 35 -16.37 4.96 -4.28
N LEU A 36 -16.88 4.90 -5.52
CA LEU A 36 -16.05 4.90 -6.72
C LEU A 36 -15.29 6.24 -6.91
N VAL A 37 -15.93 7.37 -6.61
CA VAL A 37 -15.29 8.69 -6.67
C VAL A 37 -14.18 8.80 -5.62
N VAL A 38 -14.43 8.36 -4.38
CA VAL A 38 -13.42 8.34 -3.31
C VAL A 38 -12.25 7.46 -3.72
N ARG A 39 -12.51 6.25 -4.21
CA ARG A 39 -11.48 5.33 -4.71
C ARG A 39 -10.63 5.98 -5.80
N LYS A 40 -11.27 6.62 -6.78
CA LYS A 40 -10.57 7.32 -7.88
C LYS A 40 -9.74 8.50 -7.36
N ARG A 41 -10.23 9.20 -6.34
CA ARG A 41 -9.52 10.34 -5.74
C ARG A 41 -8.30 9.90 -4.94
N MET A 42 -8.37 8.80 -4.20
CA MET A 42 -7.23 8.25 -3.46
C MET A 42 -6.09 7.85 -4.41
N ILE A 43 -6.39 7.12 -5.48
CA ILE A 43 -5.38 6.70 -6.47
C ILE A 43 -4.65 7.89 -7.11
N ARG A 44 -5.36 9.01 -7.32
CA ARG A 44 -4.77 10.22 -7.89
C ARG A 44 -3.82 10.93 -6.91
N ASN A 45 -4.12 10.89 -5.62
CA ASN A 45 -3.25 11.46 -4.59
C ASN A 45 -1.95 10.65 -4.42
N ASP A 46 -2.03 9.32 -4.52
CA ASP A 46 -0.84 8.45 -4.48
C ASP A 46 0.10 8.72 -5.66
N GLN A 47 -0.43 9.04 -6.85
CA GLN A 47 0.38 9.45 -8.00
C GLN A 47 1.09 10.80 -7.78
N ALA A 48 0.43 11.76 -7.11
CA ALA A 48 1.06 13.04 -6.78
C ALA A 48 2.22 12.86 -5.78
N LEU A 49 2.04 11.97 -4.79
CA LEU A 49 3.10 11.60 -3.85
C LEU A 49 4.27 10.87 -4.55
N ALA A 50 3.97 9.96 -5.47
CA ALA A 50 4.99 9.29 -6.27
C ALA A 50 5.81 10.30 -7.10
N GLY A 51 5.14 11.31 -7.68
CA GLY A 51 5.80 12.43 -8.38
C GLY A 51 6.83 13.15 -7.50
N SER A 52 6.48 13.51 -6.26
CA SER A 52 7.43 14.20 -5.37
C SER A 52 8.63 13.31 -5.00
N VAL A 53 8.41 12.02 -4.77
CA VAL A 53 9.50 11.07 -4.46
C VAL A 53 10.47 10.90 -5.64
N PHE A 54 9.97 10.91 -6.88
CA PHE A 54 10.83 10.88 -8.06
C PHE A 54 11.64 12.16 -8.25
N ASP A 55 11.05 13.32 -7.93
CA ASP A 55 11.77 14.59 -7.95
C ASP A 55 12.87 14.65 -6.89
N ASP A 56 12.61 14.13 -5.68
CA ASP A 56 13.62 14.01 -4.63
C ASP A 56 14.77 13.06 -5.05
N LEU A 57 14.45 11.91 -5.67
CA LEU A 57 15.48 11.00 -6.21
C LEU A 57 16.33 11.64 -7.31
N LYS A 58 15.68 12.42 -8.18
CA LYS A 58 16.39 13.16 -9.22
C LYS A 58 17.32 14.19 -8.62
N ARG A 59 16.88 14.90 -7.58
CA ARG A 59 17.71 15.86 -6.84
C ARG A 59 18.92 15.17 -6.18
N MET A 60 18.71 14.03 -5.51
CA MET A 60 19.81 13.26 -4.89
C MET A 60 20.85 12.79 -5.92
N ARG A 61 20.40 12.40 -7.12
CA ARG A 61 21.30 12.05 -8.23
C ARG A 61 22.09 13.27 -8.71
N ASP A 62 21.41 14.40 -8.90
CA ASP A 62 22.03 15.63 -9.40
C ASP A 62 23.02 16.22 -8.38
N GLU A 63 22.78 16.02 -7.08
CA GLU A 63 23.69 16.33 -5.97
C GLU A 63 24.81 15.27 -5.79
N ALA A 64 24.86 14.25 -6.66
CA ALA A 64 25.81 13.13 -6.60
C ALA A 64 25.79 12.34 -5.27
N GLN A 65 24.68 12.38 -4.53
CA GLN A 65 24.50 11.59 -3.29
C GLN A 65 24.27 10.10 -3.58
N ILE A 66 23.78 9.79 -4.78
CA ILE A 66 23.54 8.42 -5.26
C ILE A 66 24.17 8.25 -6.63
N SER A 67 24.71 7.07 -6.89
CA SER A 67 25.22 6.70 -8.20
C SER A 67 24.08 6.45 -9.20
N GLN A 68 24.40 6.51 -10.49
CA GLN A 68 23.42 6.26 -11.57
C GLN A 68 22.78 4.87 -11.46
N HIS A 69 23.55 3.87 -11.05
CA HIS A 69 23.08 2.50 -10.86
C HIS A 69 22.11 2.38 -9.67
N GLU A 70 22.35 3.15 -8.61
CA GLU A 70 21.47 3.25 -7.45
C GLU A 70 20.14 3.91 -7.78
N TYR A 71 20.19 4.99 -8.55
CA TYR A 71 19.02 5.66 -9.06
C TYR A 71 18.13 4.71 -9.89
N ASP A 72 18.73 3.95 -10.82
CA ASP A 72 17.98 3.04 -11.68
C ASP A 72 17.34 1.88 -10.90
N TYR A 73 18.01 1.38 -9.87
CA TYR A 73 17.42 0.38 -8.97
C TYR A 73 16.26 0.95 -8.16
N LEU A 74 16.44 2.11 -7.51
CA LEU A 74 15.40 2.74 -6.68
C LEU A 74 14.17 3.08 -7.51
N ARG A 75 14.39 3.61 -8.73
CA ARG A 75 13.32 3.86 -9.69
C ARG A 75 12.54 2.59 -10.04
N LYS A 76 13.23 1.49 -10.33
CA LYS A 76 12.59 0.19 -10.63
C LYS A 76 11.86 -0.40 -9.42
N ALA A 77 12.43 -0.27 -8.22
CA ALA A 77 11.82 -0.76 -6.98
C ALA A 77 10.54 -0.01 -6.62
N ILE A 78 10.52 1.32 -6.77
CA ILE A 78 9.31 2.14 -6.56
C ILE A 78 8.25 1.79 -7.59
N ALA A 79 8.64 1.64 -8.87
CA ALA A 79 7.71 1.25 -9.93
C ALA A 79 7.10 -0.15 -9.69
N ALA A 80 7.90 -1.12 -9.24
CA ALA A 80 7.42 -2.45 -8.89
C ALA A 80 6.42 -2.41 -7.73
N LYS A 81 6.74 -1.67 -6.66
CA LYS A 81 5.85 -1.48 -5.50
C LYS A 81 4.54 -0.81 -5.89
N ALA A 82 4.59 0.25 -6.71
CA ALA A 82 3.39 0.94 -7.21
C ALA A 82 2.52 0.03 -8.09
N ALA A 83 3.12 -0.92 -8.81
CA ALA A 83 2.42 -1.93 -9.60
C ALA A 83 1.93 -3.13 -8.77
N GLY A 84 2.17 -3.16 -7.44
CA GLY A 84 1.85 -4.30 -6.59
C GLY A 84 2.68 -5.56 -6.89
N ARG A 85 3.87 -5.39 -7.48
CA ARG A 85 4.82 -6.46 -7.79
C ARG A 85 5.96 -6.47 -6.79
N GLU A 86 6.60 -7.63 -6.66
CA GLU A 86 7.77 -7.79 -5.82
C GLU A 86 8.94 -6.95 -6.36
N PRO A 87 9.66 -6.19 -5.50
CA PRO A 87 10.76 -5.34 -5.94
C PRO A 87 11.93 -6.20 -6.45
N PRO A 88 12.73 -5.68 -7.42
CA PRO A 88 13.90 -6.38 -7.90
C PRO A 88 14.90 -6.60 -6.75
N PRO A 89 15.70 -7.69 -6.78
CA PRO A 89 16.71 -7.95 -5.77
C PRO A 89 17.75 -6.82 -5.73
N ARG A 90 18.15 -6.43 -4.52
CA ARG A 90 19.15 -5.37 -4.31
C ARG A 90 20.48 -5.80 -4.91
N PRO A 91 21.09 -5.00 -5.81
CA PRO A 91 22.38 -5.37 -6.39
C PRO A 91 23.47 -5.39 -5.31
N ALA A 92 24.42 -6.33 -5.45
CA ALA A 92 25.49 -6.55 -4.46
C ALA A 92 26.46 -5.37 -4.33
N ASP A 93 26.56 -4.53 -5.36
CA ASP A 93 27.44 -3.37 -5.42
C ASP A 93 26.92 -2.17 -4.61
N PHE A 94 25.72 -2.27 -4.02
CA PHE A 94 25.20 -1.32 -3.02
C PHE A 94 25.85 -1.63 -1.67
N GLY A 95 27.18 -1.61 -1.67
CA GLY A 95 27.99 -1.84 -0.48
C GLY A 95 27.70 -0.79 0.60
N PRO A 96 28.18 -1.02 1.83
CA PRO A 96 28.15 -0.01 2.87
C PRO A 96 28.84 1.27 2.38
N LEU A 97 28.42 2.42 2.91
CA LEU A 97 29.06 3.70 2.62
C LEU A 97 30.58 3.63 2.88
N PRO A 98 31.42 4.43 2.21
CA PRO A 98 32.85 4.48 2.49
C PRO A 98 33.10 4.80 3.98
N GLY A 99 33.58 3.82 4.74
CA GLY A 99 33.81 3.94 6.19
C GLY A 99 32.83 3.16 7.07
N GLU A 100 31.77 2.58 6.51
CA GLU A 100 30.85 1.74 7.25
C GLU A 100 31.35 0.28 7.22
N LEU A 101 32.13 -0.09 8.24
CA LEU A 101 32.52 -1.48 8.43
C LEU A 101 31.25 -2.28 8.74
N ARG A 102 30.88 -3.18 7.84
CA ARG A 102 29.77 -4.12 8.05
C ARG A 102 30.32 -5.52 8.19
N ALA A 103 30.15 -6.10 9.38
CA ALA A 103 30.53 -7.47 9.62
C ALA A 103 29.65 -8.45 8.84
N ARG A 104 30.23 -9.59 8.45
CA ARG A 104 29.48 -10.70 7.89
C ARG A 104 28.53 -11.26 8.97
N PRO A 105 27.35 -11.80 8.60
CA PRO A 105 26.44 -12.38 9.58
C PRO A 105 27.15 -13.44 10.45
N GLY A 106 27.06 -13.30 11.77
CA GLY A 106 27.74 -14.19 12.72
C GLY A 106 29.17 -13.76 13.11
N PHE A 107 29.66 -12.64 12.58
CA PHE A 107 30.93 -12.03 12.94
C PHE A 107 30.72 -10.59 13.46
N ASP A 108 31.66 -10.10 14.26
CA ASP A 108 31.75 -8.72 14.72
C ASP A 108 32.53 -7.84 13.71
N LEU A 109 32.51 -6.51 13.91
CA LEU A 109 33.20 -5.51 13.08
C LEU A 109 34.71 -5.71 13.00
N THR A 110 35.28 -6.40 13.98
CA THR A 110 36.70 -6.80 14.03
C THR A 110 37.00 -8.06 13.21
N GLY A 111 35.97 -8.75 12.72
CA GLY A 111 36.09 -10.05 12.05
C GLY A 111 36.14 -11.24 13.00
N GLU A 112 36.00 -11.03 14.31
CA GLU A 112 35.89 -12.12 15.29
C GLU A 112 34.48 -12.74 15.27
N PRO A 113 34.34 -14.06 15.50
CA PRO A 113 33.02 -14.68 15.62
C PRO A 113 32.26 -14.10 16.81
N LEU A 114 30.97 -13.79 16.61
CA LEU A 114 30.11 -13.28 17.68
C LEU A 114 30.04 -14.28 18.85
N PRO A 115 29.97 -13.82 20.11
CA PRO A 115 29.83 -14.71 21.26
C PRO A 115 28.64 -15.65 21.09
N PRO A 116 28.74 -16.91 21.55
CA PRO A 116 27.70 -17.92 21.36
C PRO A 116 26.36 -17.53 21.98
N GLU A 117 26.37 -16.68 23.00
CA GLU A 117 25.16 -16.12 23.64
C GLU A 117 24.37 -15.22 22.67
N VAL A 118 25.06 -14.36 21.92
CA VAL A 118 24.45 -13.45 20.95
C VAL A 118 23.91 -14.22 19.74
N LEU A 119 24.66 -15.25 19.30
CA LEU A 119 24.23 -16.12 18.21
C LEU A 119 22.94 -16.89 18.57
N ARG A 120 22.81 -17.36 19.82
CA ARG A 120 21.58 -18.00 20.31
C ARG A 120 20.40 -17.03 20.33
N ALA A 121 20.60 -15.82 20.85
CA ALA A 121 19.56 -14.80 20.88
C ALA A 121 19.08 -14.40 19.47
N LEU A 122 19.98 -14.33 18.49
CA LEU A 122 19.63 -14.08 17.09
C LEU A 122 18.85 -15.26 16.48
N ALA A 123 19.23 -16.50 16.80
CA ALA A 123 18.52 -17.69 16.34
C ALA A 123 17.10 -17.79 16.90
N GLU A 124 16.88 -17.35 18.15
CA GLU A 124 15.55 -17.29 18.77
C GLU A 124 14.67 -16.22 18.12
N ARG A 125 15.21 -15.02 17.86
CA ARG A 125 14.48 -13.98 17.10
C ARG A 125 14.06 -14.46 15.71
N LYS A 126 14.95 -15.13 15.00
CA LYS A 126 14.68 -15.63 13.65
C LYS A 126 13.65 -16.77 13.62
N LYS A 127 13.41 -17.46 14.74
CA LYS A 127 12.34 -18.46 14.88
C LYS A 127 10.99 -17.84 15.24
N ALA A 128 10.97 -16.59 15.72
CA ALA A 128 9.77 -15.88 16.13
C ALA A 128 9.16 -15.03 15.00
N GLU A 129 9.92 -14.75 13.94
CA GLU A 129 9.45 -14.21 12.65
C GLU A 129 9.00 -15.35 11.71
#